data_AF-A0A2V7S2J9-F1
#
_entry.id   AF-A0A2V7S2J9-F1
#
_cell.length_a   1.000
_cell.length_b   1.000
_cell.length_c   1.000
_cell.angle_alpha   90.00
_cell.angle_beta   90.00
_cell.angle_gamma   90.00
#
_symmetry.space_group_name_H-M   'P 1'
#
loop_
_entity.id
_entity.type
_entity.pdbx_description
1 polymer ?
#
loop_
_entity_poly.entity_id
_entity_poly.type
_entity_poly.pdbx_seq_one_letter_code
_entity_poly.pdbx_strand_id
1 'polypeptide(L)'
;TVFVAHNVRFDWTFLLVELERARSLLLQGPRVCTLRLARRLVPALESRSLDTLARFFGIEIERRHRAGPDACGRHGADSAAPGRDRERARRGDTGGLDAIADFVLRIADSTRGLSIRNRMTHTTLTVGRLTCHALEAGRQHLDGGAMFGVVPKPLWERRIAPDDRNRIPLALRCLLVEHDAGLVLIDTGLGNKESDKFRDIYGVENEGRDGRTRLEDALAELGHRPEEVRWVINTHLHFDHAGGNTWCTGEGRILPTFPRATYVVQRGELEFARHTNERTQASYPAHNFESIRFQTVEGEVDVLPGIRCVPTPGHVPYHQSVVVESGGERACFVADLVPTTAHLPLPWIMGYDLEPLVTLESKRRLYGRAEAEGWLLVFEHDPEVVAGRLGRDGKGFGLVEPRGRG
;
A
#
# COMPACT_ATOMS: atom_id res chain seq x y z
N THR A 1 -23.92 18.95 1.18
CA THR A 1 -23.05 20.13 1.01
C THR A 1 -21.89 19.78 0.10
N VAL A 2 -21.36 20.76 -0.64
CA VAL A 2 -20.29 20.58 -1.63
C VAL A 2 -19.02 21.26 -1.14
N PHE A 3 -17.88 20.58 -1.21
CA PHE A 3 -16.58 21.21 -0.93
C PHE A 3 -16.19 22.12 -2.10
N VAL A 4 -16.11 23.42 -1.85
CA VAL A 4 -15.80 24.43 -2.86
C VAL A 4 -14.41 24.98 -2.60
N ALA A 5 -13.51 24.88 -3.58
CA ALA A 5 -12.18 25.46 -3.48
C ALA A 5 -11.70 26.01 -4.82
N HIS A 6 -10.78 26.96 -4.74
CA HIS A 6 -10.24 27.63 -5.93
C HIS A 6 -9.51 26.63 -6.82
N ASN A 7 -8.64 25.80 -6.24
CA ASN A 7 -8.05 24.65 -6.91
C ASN A 7 -8.36 23.38 -6.14
N VAL A 8 -9.60 22.90 -6.29
CA VAL A 8 -10.09 21.73 -5.55
C VAL A 8 -9.19 20.49 -5.64
N ARG A 9 -8.37 20.33 -6.68
CA ARG A 9 -7.43 19.21 -6.73
C ARG A 9 -6.32 19.38 -5.70
N PHE A 10 -5.73 20.56 -5.62
CA PHE A 10 -4.67 20.87 -4.66
C PHE A 10 -5.22 20.88 -3.23
N ASP A 11 -6.27 21.66 -2.98
CA ASP A 11 -6.82 21.85 -1.64
C ASP A 11 -7.37 20.53 -1.06
N TRP A 12 -8.03 19.71 -1.88
CA TRP A 12 -8.55 18.41 -1.46
C TRP A 12 -7.45 17.40 -1.18
N THR A 13 -6.42 17.34 -2.04
CA THR A 13 -5.27 16.44 -1.82
C THR A 13 -4.50 16.84 -0.57
N PHE A 14 -4.27 18.13 -0.35
CA PHE A 14 -3.63 18.61 0.88
C PHE A 14 -4.42 18.19 2.14
N LEU A 15 -5.73 18.45 2.17
CA LEU A 15 -6.56 18.08 3.31
C LEU A 15 -6.63 16.56 3.52
N LEU A 16 -6.68 15.77 2.46
CA LEU A 16 -6.64 14.31 2.56
C LEU A 16 -5.34 13.82 3.17
N VAL A 17 -4.19 14.33 2.71
CA VAL A 17 -2.86 13.95 3.22
C VAL A 17 -2.75 14.29 4.70
N GLU A 18 -3.17 15.49 5.12
CA GLU A 18 -3.08 15.91 6.51
C GLU A 18 -4.06 15.14 7.43
N LEU A 19 -5.28 14.87 6.97
CA LEU A 19 -6.24 14.04 7.72
C LEU A 19 -5.78 12.59 7.85
N GLU A 20 -5.24 12.02 6.77
CA GLU A 20 -4.72 10.66 6.76
C GLU A 20 -3.53 10.55 7.70
N ARG A 21 -2.59 11.51 7.63
CA ARG A 21 -1.40 11.53 8.46
C ARG A 21 -1.72 11.71 9.95
N ALA A 22 -2.62 12.64 10.29
CA ALA A 22 -2.89 12.98 11.69
C ALA A 22 -3.85 12.00 12.38
N ARG A 23 -4.82 11.44 11.65
CA ARG A 23 -5.94 10.70 12.23
C ARG A 23 -6.38 9.46 11.44
N SER A 24 -5.72 9.11 10.33
CA SER A 24 -6.13 8.00 9.44
C SER A 24 -7.58 8.14 8.92
N LEU A 25 -8.01 9.39 8.71
CA LEU A 25 -9.36 9.72 8.25
C LEU A 25 -9.36 10.06 6.77
N LEU A 26 -10.41 9.66 6.07
CA LEU A 26 -10.66 10.06 4.69
C LEU A 26 -11.82 11.05 4.60
N LEU A 27 -11.62 12.09 3.79
CA LEU A 27 -12.65 13.04 3.43
C LEU A 27 -13.37 12.58 2.16
N GLN A 28 -14.70 12.46 2.22
CA GLN A 28 -15.54 12.14 1.08
C GLN A 28 -16.67 13.16 0.91
N GLY A 29 -17.01 13.48 -0.34
CA GLY A 29 -18.12 14.37 -0.67
C GLY A 29 -18.06 14.97 -2.08
N PRO A 30 -19.15 15.59 -2.56
CA PRO A 30 -19.17 16.30 -3.83
C PRO A 30 -18.26 17.53 -3.77
N ARG A 31 -17.59 17.83 -4.89
CA ARG A 31 -16.52 18.84 -4.99
C ARG A 31 -16.78 19.80 -6.14
N VAL A 32 -16.52 21.08 -5.94
CA VAL A 32 -16.57 22.12 -6.98
C VAL A 32 -15.25 22.87 -7.02
N CYS A 33 -14.65 22.88 -8.21
CA CYS A 33 -13.46 23.65 -8.52
C CYS A 33 -13.86 25.00 -9.12
N THR A 34 -13.72 26.09 -8.37
CA THR A 34 -14.15 27.41 -8.87
C THR A 34 -13.26 27.88 -10.03
N LEU A 35 -11.99 27.45 -10.10
CA LEU A 35 -11.12 27.70 -11.26
C LEU A 35 -11.64 27.03 -12.54
N ARG A 36 -12.06 25.76 -12.48
CA ARG A 36 -12.65 25.07 -13.65
C ARG A 36 -13.99 25.67 -14.04
N LEU A 37 -14.80 26.03 -13.05
CA LEU A 37 -16.08 26.70 -13.28
C LEU A 37 -15.87 28.05 -13.98
N ALA A 38 -14.92 28.86 -13.50
CA ALA A 38 -14.58 30.15 -14.10
C ALA A 38 -14.03 30.04 -15.53
N ARG A 39 -13.27 28.99 -15.86
CA ARG A 39 -12.84 28.73 -17.24
C ARG A 39 -14.01 28.54 -18.20
N ARG A 40 -15.11 27.95 -17.71
CA ARG A 40 -16.30 27.66 -18.52
C ARG A 40 -17.26 28.84 -18.58
N LEU A 41 -17.46 29.54 -17.48
CA LEU A 41 -18.43 30.64 -17.37
C LEU A 41 -17.87 31.99 -17.84
N VAL A 42 -16.56 32.21 -17.71
CA VAL A 42 -15.92 33.49 -18.06
C VAL A 42 -14.62 33.22 -18.86
N PRO A 43 -14.75 32.72 -20.11
CA PRO A 43 -13.59 32.36 -20.93
C PRO A 43 -12.72 33.57 -21.33
N ALA A 44 -13.29 34.78 -21.33
CA ALA A 44 -12.59 36.02 -21.72
C ALA A 44 -11.60 36.57 -20.69
N LEU A 45 -11.61 36.06 -19.44
CA LEU A 45 -10.65 36.49 -18.42
C LEU A 45 -9.26 35.92 -18.69
N GLU A 46 -8.25 36.79 -18.85
CA GLU A 46 -6.86 36.37 -19.06
C GLU A 46 -6.27 35.71 -17.80
N SER A 47 -6.56 36.26 -16.61
CA SER A 47 -6.14 35.72 -15.33
C SER A 47 -7.34 35.21 -14.54
N ARG A 48 -7.20 34.03 -13.94
CA ARG A 48 -8.26 33.36 -13.14
C ARG A 48 -7.81 33.07 -11.73
N SER A 49 -6.90 33.90 -11.19
CA SER A 49 -6.61 33.87 -9.76
C SER A 49 -7.87 34.19 -8.96
N LEU A 50 -7.93 33.75 -7.71
CA LEU A 50 -9.05 34.05 -6.82
C LEU A 50 -9.29 35.57 -6.72
N ASP A 51 -8.21 36.36 -6.63
CA ASP A 51 -8.26 37.82 -6.57
C ASP A 51 -8.80 38.45 -7.86
N THR A 52 -8.50 37.86 -9.02
CA THR A 52 -9.03 38.35 -10.30
C THR A 52 -10.51 38.03 -10.44
N LEU A 53 -10.91 36.82 -10.05
CA LEU A 53 -12.31 36.39 -10.11
C LEU A 53 -13.18 37.18 -9.11
N ALA A 54 -12.71 37.38 -7.88
CA ALA A 54 -13.44 38.12 -6.87
C ALA A 54 -13.69 39.57 -7.33
N ARG A 55 -12.67 40.25 -7.89
CA ARG A 55 -12.84 41.57 -8.49
C ARG A 55 -13.81 41.56 -9.67
N PHE A 56 -13.72 40.58 -10.56
CA PHE A 56 -14.62 40.47 -11.70
C PHE A 56 -16.09 40.32 -11.28
N PHE A 57 -16.36 39.56 -10.22
CA PHE A 57 -17.71 39.36 -9.69
C PHE A 57 -18.14 40.39 -8.64
N GLY A 58 -17.32 41.41 -8.36
CA GLY A 58 -17.62 42.41 -7.33
C GLY A 58 -17.68 41.85 -5.90
N ILE A 59 -16.98 40.74 -5.64
CA ILE A 59 -16.90 40.09 -4.34
C ILE A 59 -15.74 40.71 -3.55
N GLU A 60 -16.06 41.30 -2.41
CA GLU A 60 -15.07 41.86 -1.49
C GLU A 60 -14.43 40.73 -0.65
N ILE A 61 -13.10 40.64 -0.66
CA ILE A 61 -12.33 39.66 0.14
C ILE A 61 -11.76 40.40 1.36
N GLU A 62 -12.45 40.30 2.49
CA GLU A 62 -12.08 41.04 3.72
C GLU A 62 -10.96 40.37 4.53
N ARG A 63 -10.76 39.05 4.40
CA ARG A 63 -9.73 38.29 5.14
C ARG A 63 -8.94 37.40 4.19
N ARG A 64 -7.95 38.00 3.52
CA ARG A 64 -7.04 37.27 2.64
C ARG A 64 -5.97 36.58 3.48
N HIS A 65 -5.98 35.26 3.45
CA HIS A 65 -4.84 34.49 3.91
C HIS A 65 -4.25 33.67 2.77
N ARG A 66 -2.93 33.49 2.78
CA ARG A 66 -2.26 32.53 1.90
C ARG A 66 -2.05 31.26 2.73
N ALA A 67 -2.39 30.12 2.14
CA ALA A 67 -2.28 28.83 2.83
C ALA A 67 -0.88 28.55 3.43
N GLY A 68 0.20 29.04 2.79
CA GLY A 68 1.57 28.88 3.30
C GLY A 68 1.81 29.54 4.66
N PRO A 69 1.61 30.87 4.81
CA PRO A 69 1.70 31.56 6.09
C PRO A 69 0.77 31.03 7.19
N ASP A 70 -0.44 30.60 6.85
CA ASP A 70 -1.39 30.02 7.83
C ASP A 70 -0.95 28.63 8.30
N ALA A 71 -0.42 27.81 7.40
CA ALA A 71 0.16 26.51 7.74
C ALA A 71 1.40 26.62 8.64
N CYS A 72 2.09 27.78 8.64
CA CYS A 72 3.29 28.03 9.44
C CYS A 72 3.07 28.90 10.69
N GLY A 73 1.83 29.30 10.99
CA GLY A 73 1.44 29.94 12.25
C GLY A 73 2.36 31.08 12.72
N ARG A 74 2.38 32.23 12.02
CA ARG A 74 2.87 33.51 12.61
C ARG A 74 2.07 34.72 12.13
N HIS A 75 1.52 35.47 13.08
CA HIS A 75 1.22 36.89 12.91
C HIS A 75 2.55 37.68 12.83
N GLY A 76 2.68 38.55 11.83
CA GLY A 76 3.72 39.59 11.78
C GLY A 76 4.81 39.36 10.71
N ALA A 77 5.04 40.42 9.93
CA ALA A 77 5.93 40.54 8.78
C ALA A 77 7.35 39.96 8.95
N ASP A 78 7.85 39.23 7.95
CA ASP A 78 8.86 39.73 7.01
C ASP A 78 9.21 38.68 5.94
N SER A 79 9.42 39.17 4.72
CA SER A 79 9.72 38.41 3.51
C SER A 79 11.16 37.88 3.47
N ALA A 80 11.35 36.55 3.46
CA ALA A 80 12.57 35.92 2.94
C ALA A 80 12.39 34.42 2.57
N ALA A 81 12.44 34.16 1.26
CA ALA A 81 12.85 32.97 0.49
C ALA A 81 12.58 31.50 0.96
N PRO A 82 12.24 30.59 0.01
CA PRO A 82 11.96 29.17 0.27
C PRO A 82 13.26 28.39 0.48
N GLY A 83 13.67 28.23 1.74
CA GLY A 83 14.87 27.43 2.06
C GLY A 83 14.97 26.94 3.49
N ARG A 84 14.03 27.29 4.39
CA ARG A 84 14.12 26.99 5.84
C ARG A 84 13.08 25.98 6.34
N ASP A 85 12.26 25.38 5.48
CA ASP A 85 11.23 24.41 5.91
C ASP A 85 11.78 23.00 6.15
N ARG A 86 12.93 22.64 5.58
CA ARG A 86 13.55 21.32 5.82
C ARG A 86 14.16 21.14 7.21
N GLU A 87 14.38 22.23 7.94
CA GLU A 87 15.01 22.20 9.27
C GLU A 87 14.00 22.14 10.42
N ARG A 88 12.74 22.56 10.19
CA ARG A 88 11.67 22.57 11.21
C ARG A 88 10.98 21.21 11.36
N ALA A 89 10.86 20.44 10.28
CA ALA A 89 10.39 19.05 10.32
C ALA A 89 11.30 18.12 11.16
N ARG A 90 12.56 18.52 11.43
CA ARG A 90 13.49 17.79 12.32
C ARG A 90 13.27 18.04 13.82
N ARG A 91 12.33 18.90 14.23
CA ARG A 91 12.15 19.33 15.63
C ARG A 91 10.85 18.89 16.32
N GLY A 92 10.02 18.04 15.70
CA GLY A 92 8.90 17.39 16.40
C GLY A 92 7.80 18.32 16.92
N ASP A 93 7.48 19.40 16.20
CA ASP A 93 6.39 20.33 16.57
C ASP A 93 5.06 19.86 15.94
N THR A 94 4.26 19.08 16.67
CA THR A 94 2.98 18.49 16.20
C THR A 94 1.77 19.44 16.36
N GLY A 95 1.91 20.54 17.10
CA GLY A 95 0.78 21.38 17.53
C GLY A 95 0.04 22.11 16.40
N GLY A 96 0.70 22.39 15.28
CA GLY A 96 0.06 23.01 14.11
C GLY A 96 -0.78 22.03 13.27
N LEU A 97 -0.44 20.72 13.32
CA LEU A 97 -1.03 19.68 12.47
C LEU A 97 -2.34 19.15 13.08
N ASP A 98 -2.40 19.00 14.40
CA ASP A 98 -3.64 18.66 15.12
C ASP A 98 -4.72 19.74 14.93
N ALA A 99 -4.32 21.02 14.88
CA ALA A 99 -5.26 22.13 14.70
C ALA A 99 -5.97 22.11 13.32
N ILE A 100 -5.26 21.68 12.26
CA ILE A 100 -5.83 21.52 10.92
C ILE A 100 -6.80 20.35 10.90
N ALA A 101 -6.41 19.20 11.47
CA ALA A 101 -7.29 18.04 11.57
C ALA A 101 -8.57 18.38 12.35
N ASP A 102 -8.45 19.02 13.52
CA ASP A 102 -9.58 19.43 14.35
C ASP A 102 -10.47 20.49 13.68
N PHE A 103 -9.90 21.37 12.86
CA PHE A 103 -10.67 22.32 12.05
C PHE A 103 -11.51 21.61 10.98
N VAL A 104 -10.92 20.63 10.29
CA VAL A 104 -11.62 19.87 9.24
C VAL A 104 -12.69 18.95 9.83
N LEU A 105 -12.42 18.33 10.99
CA LEU A 105 -13.41 17.56 11.77
C LEU A 105 -14.63 18.42 12.10
N ARG A 106 -14.43 19.63 12.63
CA ARG A 106 -15.50 20.57 12.95
C ARG A 106 -16.35 20.96 11.73
N ILE A 107 -15.72 21.17 10.57
CA ILE A 107 -16.43 21.48 9.32
C ILE A 107 -17.25 20.28 8.84
N ALA A 108 -16.72 19.07 8.93
CA ALA A 108 -17.43 17.88 8.50
C ALA A 108 -18.62 17.56 9.41
N ASP A 109 -18.47 17.67 10.73
CA ASP A 109 -19.54 17.42 11.72
C ASP A 109 -20.70 18.42 11.60
N SER A 110 -20.42 19.67 11.22
CA SER A 110 -21.45 20.70 11.05
C SER A 110 -22.25 20.58 9.75
N THR A 111 -21.94 19.61 8.88
CA THR A 111 -22.29 19.71 7.46
C THR A 111 -22.88 18.42 6.87
N ARG A 112 -24.20 18.39 6.62
CA ARG A 112 -24.86 17.26 5.93
C ARG A 112 -24.36 17.11 4.48
N GLY A 113 -23.41 16.20 4.25
CA GLY A 113 -22.95 15.76 2.92
C GLY A 113 -21.44 15.70 2.71
N LEU A 114 -20.63 16.13 3.69
CA LEU A 114 -19.24 15.68 3.83
C LEU A 114 -19.25 14.56 4.87
N SER A 115 -18.67 13.41 4.55
CA SER A 115 -18.55 12.31 5.52
C SER A 115 -17.08 12.03 5.79
N ILE A 116 -16.76 11.90 7.06
CA ILE A 116 -15.51 11.33 7.52
C ILE A 116 -15.75 9.85 7.76
N ARG A 117 -14.92 9.00 7.16
CA ARG A 117 -14.85 7.59 7.52
C ARG A 117 -13.44 7.27 7.95
N ASN A 118 -13.31 6.38 8.93
CA ASN A 118 -12.06 5.63 9.08
C ASN A 118 -11.82 4.92 7.75
N ARG A 119 -10.60 5.03 7.23
CA ARG A 119 -10.20 4.21 6.10
C ARG A 119 -10.28 2.76 6.58
N MET A 120 -11.08 1.93 5.91
CA MET A 120 -11.07 0.50 6.19
C MET A 120 -9.63 0.01 5.99
N THR A 121 -9.03 -0.55 7.03
CA THR A 121 -7.67 -1.11 6.96
C THR A 121 -7.65 -2.47 6.27
N HIS A 122 -8.79 -2.94 5.79
CA HIS A 122 -8.90 -4.20 5.08
C HIS A 122 -10.04 -4.20 4.06
N THR A 123 -9.93 -5.08 3.07
CA THR A 123 -11.02 -5.44 2.16
C THR A 123 -11.38 -6.91 2.35
N THR A 124 -12.63 -7.19 2.69
CA THR A 124 -13.12 -8.57 2.89
C THR A 124 -13.62 -9.17 1.58
N LEU A 125 -13.23 -10.43 1.34
CA LEU A 125 -13.55 -11.26 0.19
C LEU A 125 -14.02 -12.62 0.72
N THR A 126 -14.85 -13.32 -0.04
CA THR A 126 -15.26 -14.70 0.27
C THR A 126 -14.76 -15.63 -0.83
N VAL A 127 -14.28 -16.80 -0.43
CA VAL A 127 -13.93 -17.91 -1.32
C VAL A 127 -14.70 -19.12 -0.83
N GLY A 128 -15.82 -19.44 -1.48
CA GLY A 128 -16.77 -20.43 -0.98
C GLY A 128 -17.17 -20.11 0.46
N ARG A 129 -16.84 -21.00 1.40
CA ARG A 129 -17.13 -20.81 2.83
C ARG A 129 -16.06 -20.03 3.61
N LEU A 130 -14.90 -19.78 3.02
CA LEU A 130 -13.77 -19.13 3.70
C LEU A 130 -13.88 -17.62 3.56
N THR A 131 -13.73 -16.92 4.69
CA THR A 131 -13.63 -15.45 4.72
C THR A 131 -12.15 -15.06 4.63
N CYS A 132 -11.84 -14.15 3.69
CA CYS A 132 -10.49 -13.65 3.47
C CYS A 132 -10.46 -12.13 3.60
N HIS A 133 -9.50 -11.58 4.34
CA HIS A 133 -9.30 -10.15 4.53
C HIS A 133 -7.96 -9.74 3.95
N ALA A 134 -7.99 -8.93 2.90
CA ALA A 134 -6.83 -8.23 2.39
C ALA A 134 -6.50 -7.07 3.34
N LEU A 135 -5.53 -7.27 4.24
CA LEU A 135 -5.11 -6.31 5.26
C LEU A 135 -4.10 -5.31 4.68
N GLU A 136 -4.33 -4.03 4.89
CA GLU A 136 -3.45 -2.94 4.47
C GLU A 136 -2.37 -2.68 5.54
N ALA A 137 -1.25 -3.41 5.48
CA ALA A 137 -0.16 -3.27 6.45
C ALA A 137 0.75 -2.05 6.22
N GLY A 138 0.32 -1.10 5.40
CA GLY A 138 1.05 0.13 5.10
C GLY A 138 1.43 0.27 3.63
N ARG A 139 2.38 1.15 3.37
CA ARG A 139 2.90 1.45 2.04
C ARG A 139 4.42 1.59 2.06
N GLN A 140 5.00 1.42 0.89
CA GLN A 140 6.37 1.76 0.58
C GLN A 140 6.46 2.36 -0.83
N HIS A 141 7.65 2.81 -1.20
CA HIS A 141 7.96 3.42 -2.48
C HIS A 141 9.27 2.85 -3.01
N LEU A 142 9.23 2.25 -4.21
CA LEU A 142 10.40 1.71 -4.90
C LEU A 142 10.64 2.46 -6.20
N ASP A 143 11.89 2.53 -6.67
CA ASP A 143 12.21 3.14 -7.96
C ASP A 143 11.37 2.52 -9.09
N GLY A 144 10.65 3.36 -9.83
CA GLY A 144 9.75 2.93 -10.89
C GLY A 144 10.49 2.28 -12.05
N GLY A 145 11.72 2.71 -12.35
CA GLY A 145 12.56 2.04 -13.35
C GLY A 145 12.85 0.60 -12.95
N ALA A 146 13.27 0.38 -11.70
CA ALA A 146 13.52 -0.94 -11.16
C ALA A 146 12.24 -1.79 -11.05
N MET A 147 11.10 -1.21 -10.69
CA MET A 147 9.82 -1.94 -10.65
C MET A 147 9.35 -2.40 -12.04
N PHE A 148 9.75 -1.73 -13.12
CA PHE A 148 9.31 -2.08 -14.48
C PHE A 148 10.43 -2.64 -15.37
N GLY A 149 11.64 -2.77 -14.84
CA GLY A 149 12.79 -3.39 -15.50
C GLY A 149 13.10 -2.76 -16.85
N VAL A 150 12.99 -3.55 -17.92
CA VAL A 150 13.28 -3.11 -19.30
C VAL A 150 12.14 -2.32 -19.94
N VAL A 151 10.98 -2.21 -19.30
CA VAL A 151 9.85 -1.45 -19.85
C VAL A 151 10.17 0.05 -19.79
N PRO A 152 10.09 0.78 -20.92
CA PRO A 152 10.40 2.21 -20.92
C PRO A 152 9.48 3.05 -20.02
N LYS A 153 10.07 4.02 -19.32
CA LYS A 153 9.34 5.00 -18.48
C LYS A 153 8.10 5.63 -19.12
N PRO A 154 8.16 6.10 -20.39
CA PRO A 154 6.98 6.68 -21.05
C PRO A 154 5.76 5.74 -21.14
N LEU A 155 5.96 4.42 -21.00
CA LEU A 155 4.88 3.44 -20.99
C LEU A 155 4.38 3.17 -19.57
N TRP A 156 5.28 2.88 -18.62
CA TRP A 156 4.86 2.47 -17.28
C TRP A 156 4.37 3.62 -16.41
N GLU A 157 4.86 4.84 -16.60
CA GLU A 157 4.44 6.00 -15.79
C GLU A 157 2.96 6.37 -15.99
N ARG A 158 2.37 5.88 -17.10
CA ARG A 158 0.93 6.00 -17.40
C ARG A 158 0.08 5.00 -16.62
N ARG A 159 0.68 3.91 -16.14
CA ARG A 159 0.01 2.86 -15.34
C ARG A 159 0.08 3.21 -13.86
N ILE A 160 1.26 3.59 -13.38
CA ILE A 160 1.47 4.02 -11.99
C ILE A 160 2.37 5.26 -12.01
N ALA A 161 1.84 6.37 -11.50
CA ALA A 161 2.55 7.64 -11.51
C ALA A 161 3.70 7.61 -10.47
N PRO A 162 4.93 7.97 -10.86
CA PRO A 162 6.04 8.09 -9.91
C PRO A 162 6.04 9.43 -9.18
N ASP A 163 6.73 9.49 -8.04
CA ASP A 163 7.06 10.71 -7.31
C ASP A 163 8.27 11.45 -7.94
N ASP A 164 8.63 12.59 -7.34
CA ASP A 164 9.77 13.42 -7.80
C ASP A 164 11.13 12.71 -7.68
N ARG A 165 11.22 11.63 -6.89
CA ARG A 165 12.40 10.75 -6.78
C ARG A 165 12.32 9.54 -7.73
N ASN A 166 11.38 9.55 -8.68
CA ASN A 166 11.10 8.47 -9.61
C ASN A 166 10.56 7.17 -8.97
N ARG A 167 10.07 7.22 -7.73
CA ARG A 167 9.54 6.04 -7.03
C ARG A 167 8.04 5.90 -7.26
N ILE A 168 7.55 4.67 -7.38
CA ILE A 168 6.11 4.38 -7.45
C ILE A 168 5.60 3.91 -6.08
N PRO A 169 4.35 4.26 -5.70
CA PRO A 169 3.76 3.78 -4.46
C PRO A 169 3.39 2.29 -4.58
N LEU A 170 3.70 1.53 -3.53
CA LEU A 170 3.35 0.13 -3.37
C LEU A 170 2.63 -0.08 -2.04
N ALA A 171 1.61 -0.93 -2.06
CA ALA A 171 0.97 -1.42 -0.85
C ALA A 171 1.85 -2.47 -0.16
N LEU A 172 1.68 -2.68 1.13
CA LEU A 172 2.22 -3.83 1.88
C LEU A 172 1.03 -4.68 2.31
N ARG A 173 0.33 -5.32 1.39
CA ARG A 173 -0.93 -5.99 1.71
C ARG A 173 -0.68 -7.43 2.13
N CYS A 174 -1.21 -7.83 3.28
CA CYS A 174 -1.21 -9.23 3.72
C CYS A 174 -2.60 -9.84 3.51
N LEU A 175 -2.71 -11.16 3.44
CA LEU A 175 -4.01 -11.84 3.34
C LEU A 175 -4.26 -12.69 4.60
N LEU A 176 -5.27 -12.31 5.38
CA LEU A 176 -5.76 -13.11 6.49
C LEU A 176 -6.91 -13.99 6.03
N VAL A 177 -6.88 -15.28 6.36
CA VAL A 177 -7.95 -16.24 6.07
C VAL A 177 -8.48 -16.79 7.39
N GLU A 178 -9.79 -16.67 7.59
CA GLU A 178 -10.51 -17.36 8.64
C GLU A 178 -10.70 -18.83 8.22
N HIS A 179 -9.98 -19.73 8.88
CA HIS A 179 -9.96 -21.14 8.54
C HIS A 179 -10.24 -22.01 9.77
N ASP A 180 -10.76 -23.22 9.58
CA ASP A 180 -11.11 -24.14 10.69
C ASP A 180 -9.91 -24.53 11.55
N ALA A 181 -8.70 -24.48 10.98
CA ALA A 181 -7.43 -24.70 11.69
C ALA A 181 -6.89 -23.44 12.43
N GLY A 182 -7.71 -22.39 12.52
CA GLY A 182 -7.36 -21.08 13.06
C GLY A 182 -6.95 -20.08 11.99
N LEU A 183 -6.66 -18.85 12.42
CA LEU A 183 -6.29 -17.75 11.54
C LEU A 183 -5.00 -18.05 10.77
N VAL A 184 -5.06 -17.91 9.44
CA VAL A 184 -3.93 -18.10 8.53
C VAL A 184 -3.58 -16.75 7.92
N LEU A 185 -2.36 -16.28 8.15
CA LEU A 185 -1.85 -15.04 7.59
C LEU A 185 -0.85 -15.35 6.47
N ILE A 186 -1.03 -14.74 5.30
CA ILE A 186 -0.10 -14.85 4.17
C ILE A 186 0.65 -13.53 4.06
N ASP A 187 1.97 -13.62 4.20
CA ASP A 187 2.92 -12.52 4.39
C ASP A 187 2.61 -11.60 5.57
N THR A 188 3.57 -10.74 5.93
CA THR A 188 3.58 -9.98 7.19
C THR A 188 4.03 -8.53 7.03
N GLY A 189 4.25 -8.05 5.81
CA GLY A 189 4.69 -6.68 5.59
C GLY A 189 6.13 -6.45 6.09
N LEU A 190 6.45 -5.19 6.37
CA LEU A 190 7.82 -4.71 6.62
C LEU A 190 8.27 -4.72 8.10
N GLY A 191 7.33 -4.74 9.05
CA GLY A 191 7.66 -4.64 10.48
C GLY A 191 8.21 -3.26 10.88
N ASN A 192 8.83 -3.15 12.06
CA ASN A 192 9.23 -1.86 12.67
C ASN A 192 10.74 -1.74 12.98
N LYS A 193 11.59 -2.51 12.30
CA LYS A 193 13.02 -2.66 12.63
C LYS A 193 13.93 -1.74 11.83
N GLU A 194 13.39 -1.08 10.81
CA GLU A 194 14.17 -0.34 9.84
C GLU A 194 14.57 1.06 10.32
N SER A 195 15.80 1.44 9.98
CA SER A 195 16.35 2.77 10.32
C SER A 195 15.61 3.91 9.61
N ASP A 196 15.68 5.13 10.16
CA ASP A 196 15.13 6.33 9.51
C ASP A 196 15.66 6.54 8.09
N LYS A 197 16.93 6.17 7.85
CA LYS A 197 17.52 6.22 6.51
C LYS A 197 16.82 5.27 5.54
N PHE A 198 16.60 4.02 5.96
CA PHE A 198 15.88 3.04 5.16
C PHE A 198 14.46 3.52 4.87
N ARG A 199 13.77 4.04 5.90
CA ARG A 199 12.42 4.58 5.79
C ARG A 199 12.32 5.77 4.84
N ASP A 200 13.30 6.69 4.81
CA ASP A 200 13.33 7.80 3.83
C ASP A 200 13.58 7.30 2.40
N ILE A 201 14.53 6.36 2.21
CA ILE A 201 14.85 5.80 0.89
C ILE A 201 13.61 5.15 0.29
N TYR A 202 12.95 4.28 1.05
CA TYR A 202 11.83 3.47 0.58
C TYR A 202 10.46 4.06 0.91
N GLY A 203 10.39 5.29 1.41
CA GLY A 203 9.12 5.98 1.70
C GLY A 203 8.15 5.13 2.52
N VAL A 204 8.66 4.51 3.59
CA VAL A 204 7.93 3.51 4.39
C VAL A 204 6.89 4.19 5.28
N GLU A 205 5.64 3.78 5.10
CA GLU A 205 4.45 4.29 5.78
C GLU A 205 3.64 3.12 6.37
N ASN A 206 4.14 2.54 7.45
CA ASN A 206 3.52 1.39 8.11
C ASN A 206 3.41 1.51 9.63
N GLU A 207 3.68 2.69 10.21
CA GLU A 207 3.56 2.92 11.65
C GLU A 207 2.12 2.67 12.12
N GLY A 208 1.99 1.90 13.20
CA GLY A 208 0.74 1.64 13.91
C GLY A 208 0.81 2.06 15.38
N ARG A 209 -0.19 1.64 16.15
CA ARG A 209 -0.28 1.94 17.59
C ARG A 209 0.80 1.24 18.42
N ASP A 210 1.17 1.84 19.55
CA ASP A 210 2.03 1.24 20.58
C ASP A 210 3.38 0.70 20.06
N GLY A 211 3.95 1.38 19.06
CA GLY A 211 5.21 0.98 18.44
C GLY A 211 5.12 -0.26 17.53
N ARG A 212 3.90 -0.71 17.22
CA ARG A 212 3.60 -1.77 16.24
C ARG A 212 3.39 -1.17 14.85
N THR A 213 2.88 -1.97 13.92
CA THR A 213 2.61 -1.56 12.54
C THR A 213 1.13 -1.55 12.22
N ARG A 214 0.79 -1.05 11.03
CA ARG A 214 -0.58 -1.08 10.50
C ARG A 214 -1.12 -2.49 10.31
N LEU A 215 -0.26 -3.52 10.22
CA LEU A 215 -0.72 -4.91 10.18
C LEU A 215 -1.45 -5.29 11.47
N GLU A 216 -0.85 -5.01 12.62
CA GLU A 216 -1.44 -5.32 13.91
C GLU A 216 -2.69 -4.47 14.17
N ASP A 217 -2.72 -3.23 13.70
CA ASP A 217 -3.93 -2.40 13.76
C ASP A 217 -5.06 -2.98 12.90
N ALA A 218 -4.77 -3.47 11.69
CA ALA A 218 -5.75 -4.09 10.82
C ALA A 218 -6.31 -5.39 11.40
N LEU A 219 -5.46 -6.19 12.05
CA LEU A 219 -5.91 -7.37 12.81
C LEU A 219 -6.81 -6.98 13.99
N ALA A 220 -6.43 -5.96 14.75
CA ALA A 220 -7.21 -5.48 15.89
C ALA A 220 -8.59 -4.93 15.47
N GLU A 221 -8.69 -4.29 14.30
CA GLU A 221 -9.98 -3.85 13.72
C GLU A 221 -10.93 -5.01 13.38
N LEU A 222 -10.38 -6.18 13.06
CA LEU A 222 -11.14 -7.43 12.91
C LEU A 222 -11.41 -8.13 14.24
N GLY A 223 -10.99 -7.54 15.37
CA GLY A 223 -11.15 -8.13 16.70
C GLY A 223 -10.12 -9.20 17.03
N HIS A 224 -9.04 -9.30 16.25
CA HIS A 224 -8.00 -10.30 16.43
C HIS A 224 -6.72 -9.73 17.01
N ARG A 225 -6.00 -10.58 17.73
CA ARG A 225 -4.66 -10.29 18.25
C ARG A 225 -3.58 -11.10 17.53
N PRO A 226 -2.33 -10.61 17.48
CA PRO A 226 -1.23 -11.37 16.89
C PRO A 226 -1.04 -12.78 17.50
N GLU A 227 -1.33 -12.98 18.78
CA GLU A 227 -1.22 -14.30 19.42
C GLU A 227 -2.28 -15.32 18.96
N GLU A 228 -3.33 -14.87 18.28
CA GLU A 228 -4.41 -15.72 17.77
C GLU A 228 -4.11 -16.25 16.36
N VAL A 229 -3.14 -15.64 15.66
CA VAL A 229 -2.65 -16.14 14.37
C VAL A 229 -2.01 -17.51 14.59
N ARG A 230 -2.53 -18.52 13.88
CA ARG A 230 -2.11 -19.92 14.02
C ARG A 230 -1.13 -20.36 12.95
N TRP A 231 -1.18 -19.71 11.79
CA TRP A 231 -0.33 -20.01 10.65
C TRP A 231 0.14 -18.71 10.03
N VAL A 232 1.43 -18.65 9.70
CA VAL A 232 1.99 -17.62 8.84
C VAL A 232 2.60 -18.33 7.64
N ILE A 233 2.18 -17.99 6.43
CA ILE A 233 2.74 -18.55 5.19
C ILE A 233 3.48 -17.42 4.48
N ASN A 234 4.81 -17.52 4.37
CA ASN A 234 5.60 -16.53 3.64
C ASN A 234 5.71 -16.93 2.16
N THR A 235 5.39 -16.01 1.26
CA THR A 235 5.57 -16.20 -0.20
C THR A 235 7.06 -16.24 -0.56
N HIS A 236 7.84 -15.41 0.12
CA HIS A 236 9.29 -15.41 0.15
C HIS A 236 9.78 -14.57 1.34
N LEU A 237 11.10 -14.48 1.57
CA LEU A 237 11.66 -13.86 2.78
C LEU A 237 12.25 -12.45 2.59
N HIS A 238 11.81 -11.72 1.56
CA HIS A 238 12.18 -10.31 1.41
C HIS A 238 11.64 -9.44 2.56
N PHE A 239 12.32 -8.32 2.83
CA PHE A 239 12.06 -7.47 3.98
C PHE A 239 10.63 -6.92 4.05
N ASP A 240 9.97 -6.73 2.91
CA ASP A 240 8.63 -6.18 2.79
C ASP A 240 7.52 -7.24 2.87
N HIS A 241 7.87 -8.53 2.87
CA HIS A 241 6.95 -9.66 3.02
C HIS A 241 7.13 -10.35 4.37
N ALA A 242 8.39 -10.61 4.75
CA ALA A 242 8.76 -11.29 5.99
C ALA A 242 9.21 -10.34 7.09
N GLY A 243 9.26 -9.03 6.83
CA GLY A 243 9.64 -8.03 7.80
C GLY A 243 8.80 -8.10 9.07
N GLY A 244 7.48 -8.23 8.95
CA GLY A 244 6.59 -8.33 10.10
C GLY A 244 6.60 -9.69 10.81
N ASN A 245 7.37 -10.69 10.36
CA ASN A 245 7.52 -11.96 11.08
C ASN A 245 8.05 -11.71 12.49
N THR A 246 8.92 -10.70 12.64
CA THR A 246 9.44 -10.22 13.91
C THR A 246 9.22 -8.73 14.09
N TRP A 247 9.26 -8.26 15.33
CA TRP A 247 9.17 -6.84 15.67
C TRP A 247 10.19 -6.48 16.75
N CYS A 248 10.62 -5.22 16.75
CA CYS A 248 11.45 -4.64 17.78
C CYS A 248 10.57 -4.00 18.86
N THR A 249 10.70 -4.48 20.09
CA THR A 249 10.10 -3.84 21.28
C THR A 249 10.71 -2.46 21.54
N GLY A 250 10.03 -1.63 22.34
CA GLY A 250 10.61 -0.35 22.80
C GLY A 250 11.92 -0.51 23.61
N GLU A 251 12.20 -1.71 24.12
CA GLU A 251 13.44 -2.08 24.82
C GLU A 251 14.56 -2.54 23.86
N GLY A 252 14.33 -2.52 22.55
CA GLY A 252 15.31 -2.93 21.54
C GLY A 252 15.39 -4.45 21.30
N ARG A 253 14.53 -5.26 21.93
CA ARG A 253 14.49 -6.71 21.73
C ARG A 253 13.69 -7.07 20.48
N ILE A 254 14.23 -7.97 19.66
CA ILE A 254 13.53 -8.52 18.49
C ILE A 254 12.83 -9.83 18.87
N LEU A 255 11.52 -9.90 18.65
CA LEU A 255 10.68 -11.03 19.02
C LEU A 255 9.77 -11.42 17.85
N PRO A 256 9.33 -12.69 17.74
CA PRO A 256 8.28 -13.08 16.81
C PRO A 256 7.00 -12.27 17.03
N THR A 257 6.43 -11.72 15.97
CA THR A 257 5.17 -10.96 16.02
C THR A 257 3.98 -11.87 16.32
N PHE A 258 4.01 -13.09 15.78
CA PHE A 258 2.95 -14.11 15.91
C PHE A 258 3.50 -15.33 16.67
N PRO A 259 3.72 -15.23 17.99
CA PRO A 259 4.51 -16.20 18.76
C PRO A 259 3.88 -17.60 18.85
N ARG A 260 2.60 -17.76 18.49
CA ARG A 260 1.90 -19.04 18.50
C ARG A 260 1.73 -19.65 17.10
N ALA A 261 2.17 -18.95 16.05
CA ALA A 261 1.97 -19.39 14.69
C ALA A 261 2.99 -20.46 14.27
N THR A 262 2.54 -21.39 13.45
CA THR A 262 3.44 -22.20 12.61
C THR A 262 3.80 -21.37 11.38
N TYR A 263 5.08 -21.02 11.23
CA TYR A 263 5.57 -20.30 10.07
C TYR A 263 5.96 -21.28 8.97
N VAL A 264 5.47 -21.07 7.75
CA VAL A 264 5.65 -21.97 6.60
C VAL A 264 6.33 -21.23 5.46
N VAL A 265 7.34 -21.85 4.88
CA VAL A 265 8.09 -21.34 3.72
C VAL A 265 8.67 -22.50 2.92
N GLN A 266 9.00 -22.29 1.64
CA GLN A 266 9.76 -23.28 0.87
C GLN A 266 11.13 -23.51 1.53
N ARG A 267 11.57 -24.77 1.62
CA ARG A 267 12.89 -25.13 2.18
C ARG A 267 14.01 -24.40 1.44
N GLY A 268 13.94 -24.38 0.11
CA GLY A 268 14.91 -23.69 -0.74
C GLY A 268 14.95 -22.18 -0.49
N GLU A 269 13.82 -21.55 -0.18
CA GLU A 269 13.78 -20.11 0.12
C GLU A 269 14.49 -19.78 1.43
N LEU A 270 14.28 -20.59 2.47
CA LEU A 270 14.99 -20.42 3.74
C LEU A 270 16.50 -20.65 3.58
N GLU A 271 16.89 -21.64 2.77
CA GLU A 271 18.30 -21.89 2.44
C GLU A 271 18.90 -20.72 1.65
N PHE A 272 18.16 -20.17 0.68
CA PHE A 272 18.59 -19.04 -0.14
C PHE A 272 18.74 -17.75 0.69
N ALA A 273 17.78 -17.45 1.56
CA ALA A 273 17.81 -16.30 2.47
C ALA A 273 19.01 -16.33 3.43
N ARG A 274 19.52 -17.51 3.79
CA ARG A 274 20.71 -17.70 4.63
C ARG A 274 22.03 -17.61 3.89
N HIS A 275 22.01 -17.74 2.56
CA HIS A 275 23.21 -17.78 1.72
C HIS A 275 23.12 -16.75 0.60
N THR A 276 22.79 -15.50 0.97
CA THR A 276 22.71 -14.38 0.03
C THR A 276 24.08 -14.01 -0.54
N ASN A 277 24.05 -13.31 -1.68
CA ASN A 277 25.23 -12.66 -2.26
C ASN A 277 25.11 -11.13 -2.14
N GLU A 278 26.07 -10.41 -2.72
CA GLU A 278 26.16 -8.94 -2.65
C GLU A 278 24.91 -8.23 -3.18
N ARG A 279 24.19 -8.86 -4.11
CA ARG A 279 22.95 -8.34 -4.71
C ARG A 279 21.72 -8.60 -3.83
N THR A 280 21.63 -9.75 -3.17
CA THR A 280 20.41 -10.16 -2.45
C THR A 280 20.46 -9.89 -0.95
N GLN A 281 21.64 -9.69 -0.35
CA GLN A 281 21.80 -9.50 1.10
C GLN A 281 20.92 -8.39 1.69
N ALA A 282 20.69 -7.30 0.94
CA ALA A 282 19.89 -6.16 1.40
C ALA A 282 18.39 -6.50 1.47
N SER A 283 17.95 -7.48 0.68
CA SER A 283 16.55 -7.92 0.65
C SER A 283 16.21 -8.92 1.76
N TYR A 284 17.22 -9.61 2.32
CA TYR A 284 17.04 -10.65 3.35
C TYR A 284 17.69 -10.30 4.70
N PRO A 285 17.23 -9.27 5.42
CA PRO A 285 17.72 -9.01 6.77
C PRO A 285 17.48 -10.22 7.69
N ALA A 286 18.56 -10.81 8.22
CA ALA A 286 18.48 -12.03 9.03
C ALA A 286 17.54 -11.91 10.24
N HIS A 287 17.41 -10.71 10.81
CA HIS A 287 16.52 -10.47 11.95
C HIS A 287 15.03 -10.69 11.64
N ASN A 288 14.64 -10.77 10.37
CA ASN A 288 13.26 -11.03 9.95
C ASN A 288 12.88 -12.51 10.04
N PHE A 289 13.85 -13.42 9.94
CA PHE A 289 13.53 -14.85 9.80
C PHE A 289 14.41 -15.78 10.65
N GLU A 290 15.63 -15.40 11.05
CA GLU A 290 16.56 -16.34 11.68
C GLU A 290 16.10 -16.82 13.07
N SER A 291 15.35 -15.99 13.80
CA SER A 291 14.75 -16.35 15.09
C SER A 291 13.42 -17.13 14.97
N ILE A 292 12.91 -17.28 13.75
CA ILE A 292 11.65 -17.98 13.48
C ILE A 292 11.92 -19.46 13.25
N ARG A 293 11.12 -20.31 13.91
CA ARG A 293 11.13 -21.75 13.66
C ARG A 293 10.16 -22.07 12.53
N PHE A 294 10.69 -22.21 11.33
CA PHE A 294 9.89 -22.59 10.15
C PHE A 294 9.57 -24.09 10.11
N GLN A 295 8.35 -24.40 9.69
CA GLN A 295 7.98 -25.65 9.05
C GLN A 295 8.20 -25.49 7.55
N THR A 296 9.29 -26.04 7.04
CA THR A 296 9.62 -25.93 5.61
C THR A 296 8.80 -26.91 4.77
N VAL A 297 8.43 -26.48 3.57
CA VAL A 297 7.78 -27.30 2.55
C VAL A 297 8.59 -27.36 1.27
N GLU A 298 8.22 -28.24 0.33
CA GLU A 298 8.89 -28.38 -0.96
C GLU A 298 7.88 -28.52 -2.09
N GLY A 299 8.03 -27.70 -3.12
CA GLY A 299 7.18 -27.78 -4.31
C GLY A 299 5.74 -27.33 -4.06
N GLU A 300 4.84 -27.78 -4.92
CA GLU A 300 3.39 -27.51 -4.79
C GLU A 300 2.80 -28.42 -3.71
N VAL A 301 2.20 -27.81 -2.67
CA VAL A 301 1.74 -28.54 -1.49
C VAL A 301 0.50 -27.92 -0.87
N ASP A 302 -0.44 -28.74 -0.44
CA ASP A 302 -1.55 -28.34 0.41
C ASP A 302 -1.04 -28.22 1.86
N VAL A 303 -0.91 -27.00 2.37
CA VAL A 303 -0.46 -26.73 3.75
C VAL A 303 -1.60 -26.99 4.73
N LEU A 304 -2.82 -26.61 4.34
CA LEU A 304 -4.07 -26.88 5.03
C LEU A 304 -5.15 -27.25 4.00
N PRO A 305 -6.26 -27.90 4.40
CA PRO A 305 -7.39 -28.11 3.51
C PRO A 305 -7.86 -26.80 2.87
N GLY A 306 -7.75 -26.70 1.54
CA GLY A 306 -8.13 -25.48 0.81
C GLY A 306 -7.10 -24.34 0.87
N ILE A 307 -5.89 -24.55 1.39
CA ILE A 307 -4.78 -23.59 1.32
C ILE A 307 -3.55 -24.28 0.76
N ARG A 308 -3.19 -23.91 -0.47
CA ARG A 308 -2.09 -24.51 -1.23
C ARG A 308 -0.99 -23.51 -1.51
N CYS A 309 0.24 -23.91 -1.26
CA CYS A 309 1.43 -23.25 -1.75
C CYS A 309 1.73 -23.71 -3.17
N VAL A 310 1.88 -22.78 -4.12
CA VAL A 310 2.18 -23.05 -5.52
C VAL A 310 3.50 -22.35 -5.89
N PRO A 311 4.59 -23.09 -6.18
CA PRO A 311 5.84 -22.49 -6.61
C PRO A 311 5.67 -21.64 -7.87
N THR A 312 6.16 -20.42 -7.78
CA THR A 312 6.14 -19.41 -8.83
C THR A 312 7.52 -18.73 -8.90
N PRO A 313 8.57 -19.51 -9.21
CA PRO A 313 9.95 -19.02 -9.17
C PRO A 313 10.18 -17.92 -10.22
N GLY A 314 11.20 -17.10 -9.99
CA GLY A 314 11.59 -16.06 -10.93
C GLY A 314 12.03 -14.78 -10.23
N HIS A 315 11.12 -14.19 -9.45
CA HIS A 315 11.44 -13.04 -8.60
C HIS A 315 12.62 -13.37 -7.70
N VAL A 316 12.47 -14.47 -6.97
CA VAL A 316 13.55 -15.25 -6.35
C VAL A 316 13.36 -16.73 -6.70
N PRO A 317 14.40 -17.58 -6.62
CA PRO A 317 14.35 -18.95 -7.16
C PRO A 317 13.30 -19.85 -6.51
N TYR A 318 12.86 -19.52 -5.29
CA TYR A 318 11.92 -20.32 -4.51
C TYR A 318 10.66 -19.55 -4.09
N HIS A 319 10.36 -18.43 -4.78
CA HIS A 319 9.11 -17.70 -4.61
C HIS A 319 7.90 -18.62 -4.81
N GLN A 320 6.86 -18.42 -4.00
CA GLN A 320 5.59 -19.13 -4.09
C GLN A 320 4.38 -18.20 -3.99
N SER A 321 3.32 -18.53 -4.72
CA SER A 321 2.01 -17.91 -4.54
C SER A 321 1.13 -18.82 -3.69
N VAL A 322 0.13 -18.27 -3.00
CA VAL A 322 -0.77 -19.03 -2.13
C VAL A 322 -2.18 -19.04 -2.69
N VAL A 323 -2.72 -20.23 -2.94
CA VAL A 323 -4.09 -20.43 -3.43
C VAL A 323 -4.99 -20.84 -2.28
N VAL A 324 -6.07 -20.09 -2.09
CA VAL A 324 -7.19 -20.41 -1.20
C VAL A 324 -8.32 -20.96 -2.04
N GLU A 325 -8.88 -22.11 -1.66
CA GLU A 325 -9.92 -22.83 -2.39
C GLU A 325 -11.04 -23.31 -1.46
N SER A 326 -12.28 -23.09 -1.87
CA SER A 326 -13.44 -23.67 -1.20
C SER A 326 -14.65 -23.71 -2.14
N GLY A 327 -15.38 -24.83 -2.15
CA GLY A 327 -16.63 -24.94 -2.92
C GLY A 327 -16.47 -24.74 -4.44
N GLY A 328 -15.28 -24.99 -5.00
CA GLY A 328 -14.96 -24.73 -6.40
C GLY A 328 -14.54 -23.29 -6.71
N GLU A 329 -14.61 -22.38 -5.75
CA GLU A 329 -14.06 -21.03 -5.87
C GLU A 329 -12.59 -20.99 -5.46
N ARG A 330 -11.80 -20.14 -6.13
CA ARG A 330 -10.36 -19.99 -5.88
C ARG A 330 -9.95 -18.53 -5.86
N ALA A 331 -9.14 -18.17 -4.87
CA ALA A 331 -8.37 -16.93 -4.85
C ALA A 331 -6.88 -17.23 -4.75
N CYS A 332 -6.05 -16.45 -5.43
CA CYS A 332 -4.60 -16.61 -5.43
C CYS A 332 -3.96 -15.31 -4.97
N PHE A 333 -3.27 -15.36 -3.83
CA PHE A 333 -2.36 -14.30 -3.39
C PHE A 333 -1.07 -14.43 -4.20
N VAL A 334 -0.89 -13.53 -5.17
CA VAL A 334 0.14 -13.68 -6.20
C VAL A 334 1.50 -13.13 -5.78
N ALA A 335 1.53 -12.25 -4.77
CA ALA A 335 2.74 -11.54 -4.32
C ALA A 335 3.57 -11.01 -5.51
N ASP A 336 4.87 -11.29 -5.50
CA ASP A 336 5.83 -10.68 -6.41
C ASP A 336 5.95 -11.36 -7.76
N LEU A 337 5.20 -12.44 -7.99
CA LEU A 337 4.99 -12.92 -9.35
C LEU A 337 4.29 -11.85 -10.21
N VAL A 338 3.32 -11.14 -9.62
CA VAL A 338 2.60 -10.03 -10.24
C VAL A 338 2.32 -8.98 -9.16
N PRO A 339 3.30 -8.12 -8.83
CA PRO A 339 3.23 -7.24 -7.65
C PRO A 339 2.06 -6.26 -7.76
N THR A 340 1.79 -5.75 -8.96
CA THR A 340 0.66 -4.84 -9.23
C THR A 340 -0.07 -5.21 -10.51
N THR A 341 -1.28 -4.68 -10.71
CA THR A 341 -2.05 -4.84 -11.95
C THR A 341 -1.34 -4.30 -13.18
N ALA A 342 -0.42 -3.33 -13.01
CA ALA A 342 0.43 -2.84 -14.10
C ALA A 342 1.39 -3.92 -14.64
N HIS A 343 1.67 -4.96 -13.85
CA HIS A 343 2.54 -6.08 -14.20
C HIS A 343 1.76 -7.26 -14.79
N LEU A 344 0.44 -7.14 -14.99
CA LEU A 344 -0.36 -8.20 -15.61
C LEU A 344 0.14 -8.59 -17.01
N PRO A 345 0.51 -7.65 -17.91
CA PRO A 345 1.08 -8.03 -19.19
C PRO A 345 2.32 -8.91 -18.99
N LEU A 346 2.37 -10.05 -19.69
CA LEU A 346 3.45 -11.03 -19.54
C LEU A 346 4.87 -10.42 -19.55
N PRO A 347 5.25 -9.56 -20.50
CA PRO A 347 6.62 -9.04 -20.57
C PRO A 347 6.91 -7.89 -19.58
N TRP A 348 5.93 -7.46 -18.78
CA TRP A 348 6.12 -6.41 -17.77
C TRP A 348 6.58 -7.09 -16.47
N ILE A 349 7.89 -7.10 -16.29
CA ILE A 349 8.61 -7.85 -15.24
C ILE A 349 9.59 -6.89 -14.58
N MET A 350 9.71 -6.99 -13.25
CA MET A 350 10.57 -6.10 -12.48
C MET A 350 12.04 -6.34 -12.83
N GLY A 351 12.86 -5.29 -12.69
CA GLY A 351 14.31 -5.41 -12.65
C GLY A 351 14.84 -6.03 -11.35
N TYR A 352 14.00 -6.13 -10.32
CA TYR A 352 14.31 -6.83 -9.07
C TYR A 352 14.33 -8.35 -9.22
N ASP A 353 13.58 -8.88 -10.18
CA ASP A 353 13.55 -10.32 -10.45
C ASP A 353 14.94 -10.85 -10.80
N LEU A 354 15.37 -11.85 -10.05
CA LEU A 354 16.67 -12.48 -10.26
C LEU A 354 16.69 -13.31 -11.54
N GLU A 355 15.55 -13.88 -11.92
CA GLU A 355 15.39 -14.77 -13.06
C GLU A 355 14.15 -14.35 -13.89
N PRO A 356 14.18 -13.19 -14.58
CA PRO A 356 12.99 -12.61 -15.22
C PRO A 356 12.38 -13.49 -16.32
N LEU A 357 13.19 -14.32 -17.00
CA LEU A 357 12.65 -15.29 -17.97
C LEU A 357 11.92 -16.45 -17.27
N VAL A 358 12.33 -16.82 -16.06
CA VAL A 358 11.62 -17.80 -15.24
C VAL A 358 10.32 -17.17 -14.72
N THR A 359 10.33 -15.91 -14.28
CA THR A 359 9.10 -15.16 -13.94
C THR A 359 8.10 -15.17 -15.09
N LEU A 360 8.56 -14.94 -16.32
CA LEU A 360 7.71 -14.96 -17.51
C LEU A 360 6.97 -16.30 -17.68
N GLU A 361 7.67 -17.43 -17.50
CA GLU A 361 7.05 -18.76 -17.57
C GLU A 361 6.13 -19.05 -16.38
N SER A 362 6.53 -18.66 -15.17
CA SER A 362 5.70 -18.75 -13.97
C SER A 362 4.38 -18.00 -14.14
N LYS A 363 4.42 -16.78 -14.70
CA LYS A 363 3.22 -16.00 -15.05
C LYS A 363 2.35 -16.75 -16.06
N ARG A 364 2.93 -17.28 -17.15
CA ARG A 364 2.15 -18.05 -18.15
C ARG A 364 1.46 -19.26 -17.55
N ARG A 365 2.17 -20.04 -16.72
CA ARG A 365 1.61 -21.23 -16.07
C ARG A 365 0.49 -20.87 -15.11
N LEU A 366 0.70 -19.87 -14.24
CA LEU A 366 -0.32 -19.40 -13.31
C LEU A 366 -1.54 -18.86 -14.05
N TYR A 367 -1.34 -18.04 -15.08
CA TYR A 367 -2.43 -17.45 -15.86
C TYR A 367 -3.27 -18.49 -16.60
N GLY A 368 -2.64 -19.54 -17.12
CA GLY A 368 -3.37 -20.65 -17.73
C GLY A 368 -4.34 -21.32 -16.76
N ARG A 369 -3.91 -21.55 -15.51
CA ARG A 369 -4.78 -22.07 -14.44
C ARG A 369 -5.86 -21.06 -14.04
N ALA A 370 -5.44 -19.82 -13.78
CA ALA A 370 -6.33 -18.76 -13.33
C ALA A 370 -7.44 -18.44 -14.32
N GLU A 371 -7.16 -18.44 -15.63
CA GLU A 371 -8.18 -18.24 -16.66
C GLU A 371 -9.10 -19.46 -16.81
N ALA A 372 -8.54 -20.68 -16.85
CA ALA A 372 -9.32 -21.90 -17.03
C ALA A 372 -10.29 -22.17 -15.86
N GLU A 373 -9.90 -21.76 -14.65
CA GLU A 373 -10.62 -22.04 -13.41
C GLU A 373 -11.23 -20.79 -12.78
N GLY A 374 -11.12 -19.62 -13.43
CA GLY A 374 -11.74 -18.37 -13.00
C GLY A 374 -11.21 -17.80 -11.67
N TRP A 375 -9.91 -17.91 -11.40
CA TRP A 375 -9.32 -17.48 -10.12
C TRP A 375 -9.45 -15.96 -9.89
N LEU A 376 -9.71 -15.59 -8.64
CA LEU A 376 -9.56 -14.22 -8.15
C LEU A 376 -8.08 -13.99 -7.78
N LEU A 377 -7.40 -13.07 -8.45
CA LEU A 377 -6.04 -12.68 -8.07
C LEU A 377 -6.10 -11.61 -6.99
N VAL A 378 -5.30 -11.75 -5.94
CA VAL A 378 -5.12 -10.78 -4.85
C VAL A 378 -3.70 -10.24 -4.91
N PHE A 379 -3.55 -8.93 -5.07
CA PHE A 379 -2.26 -8.27 -5.31
C PHE A 379 -1.68 -7.74 -4.02
N GLU A 380 -0.41 -8.01 -3.73
CA GLU A 380 0.23 -7.49 -2.53
C GLU A 380 0.56 -6.01 -2.66
N HIS A 381 1.22 -5.62 -3.74
CA HIS A 381 1.81 -4.30 -3.89
C HIS A 381 0.96 -3.30 -4.65
N ASP A 382 -0.18 -3.71 -5.24
CA ASP A 382 -1.01 -2.75 -5.97
C ASP A 382 -1.60 -1.69 -5.01
N PRO A 383 -1.30 -0.39 -5.25
CA PRO A 383 -1.69 0.68 -4.35
C PRO A 383 -3.20 0.96 -4.39
N GLU A 384 -3.94 0.51 -5.39
CA GLU A 384 -5.36 0.88 -5.58
C GLU A 384 -6.26 -0.35 -5.75
N VAL A 385 -5.82 -1.36 -6.49
CA VAL A 385 -6.58 -2.58 -6.80
C VAL A 385 -6.19 -3.70 -5.83
N VAL A 386 -7.12 -4.12 -4.99
CA VAL A 386 -6.89 -5.21 -4.04
C VAL A 386 -6.92 -6.56 -4.75
N ALA A 387 -7.93 -6.77 -5.59
CA ALA A 387 -8.16 -8.07 -6.24
C ALA A 387 -8.91 -7.92 -7.56
N GLY A 388 -8.88 -8.95 -8.39
CA GLY A 388 -9.71 -9.05 -9.60
C GLY A 388 -9.55 -10.39 -10.29
N ARG A 389 -10.53 -10.80 -11.09
CA ARG A 389 -10.41 -12.05 -11.84
C ARG A 389 -9.51 -11.83 -13.05
N LEU A 390 -8.64 -12.79 -13.33
CA LEU A 390 -7.84 -12.72 -14.54
C LEU A 390 -8.73 -12.87 -15.78
N GLY A 391 -8.52 -12.01 -16.77
CA GLY A 391 -9.16 -12.15 -18.08
C GLY A 391 -8.31 -11.54 -19.19
N ARG A 392 -8.97 -11.20 -20.31
CA ARG A 392 -8.31 -10.67 -21.51
C ARG A 392 -8.50 -9.16 -21.63
N ASP A 393 -7.43 -8.46 -21.97
CA ASP A 393 -7.42 -7.03 -22.35
C ASP A 393 -6.76 -6.90 -23.74
N GLY A 394 -7.59 -6.77 -24.78
CA GLY A 394 -7.14 -6.86 -26.16
C GLY A 394 -6.43 -8.18 -26.47
N LYS A 395 -5.15 -8.11 -26.85
CA LYS A 395 -4.29 -9.29 -27.10
C LYS A 395 -3.56 -9.80 -25.85
N GLY A 396 -3.67 -9.10 -24.72
CA GLY A 396 -2.97 -9.39 -23.48
C GLY A 396 -3.87 -9.88 -22.36
N PHE A 397 -3.29 -9.93 -21.16
CA PHE A 397 -4.01 -10.21 -19.91
C PHE A 397 -4.37 -8.92 -19.20
N GLY A 398 -5.51 -8.91 -18.53
CA GLY A 398 -6.02 -7.83 -17.70
C GLY A 398 -6.92 -8.36 -16.59
N LEU A 399 -7.64 -7.47 -15.91
CA LEU A 399 -8.63 -7.85 -14.92
C LEU A 399 -10.06 -7.72 -15.43
N VAL A 400 -10.86 -8.70 -15.04
CA VAL A 400 -12.32 -8.67 -15.03
C VAL A 400 -12.75 -8.44 -13.58
N GLU A 401 -13.74 -7.58 -13.36
CA GLU A 401 -14.26 -7.25 -12.03
C GLU A 401 -13.19 -6.76 -11.02
N PRO A 402 -12.42 -5.69 -11.33
CA PRO A 402 -11.44 -5.17 -10.40
C PRO A 402 -12.12 -4.64 -9.12
N ARG A 403 -11.58 -5.02 -7.97
CA ARG A 403 -11.99 -4.58 -6.64
C ARG A 403 -10.94 -3.64 -6.09
N GLY A 404 -11.33 -2.38 -5.90
CA GLY A 404 -10.48 -1.36 -5.28
C GLY A 404 -10.42 -1.48 -3.76
N ARG A 405 -9.64 -0.59 -3.15
CA ARG A 405 -9.76 -0.31 -1.70
C ARG A 405 -11.16 0.25 -1.40
N GLY A 406 -11.77 -0.23 -0.30
CA GLY A 406 -13.13 0.13 0.12
C GLY A 406 -13.33 1.59 0.51
#